data_AF-A0A938BN69-F1
#
_entry.id   AF-A0A938BN69-F1
#
_cell.length_a   1.000
_cell.length_b   1.000
_cell.length_c   1.000
_cell.angle_alpha   90.00
_cell.angle_beta   90.00
_cell.angle_gamma   90.00
#
_symmetry.space_group_name_H-M   'P 1'
#
loop_
_entity.id
_entity.type
_entity.pdbx_description
1 polymer ?
#
loop_
_entity_poly.entity_id
_entity_poly.type
_entity_poly.pdbx_seq_one_letter_code
_entity_poly.pdbx_strand_id
1 'polypeptide(L)'
;LPAGHVIGLTLGSRTLTEIRQARLQNLGLGPSASYANQDHINRELEYAEGIFRRLRCPVVDVTHKAIEETAAEILEITQRKETYVV
;
A
#
# COMPACT_ATOMS: atom_id res chain seq x y z
N LEU A 1 11.34 3.67 -15.88
CA LEU A 1 10.24 4.59 -15.51
C LEU A 1 10.86 5.90 -15.04
N PRO A 2 10.39 7.07 -15.51
CA PRO A 2 10.90 8.35 -15.02
C PRO A 2 10.68 8.47 -13.52
N ALA A 3 11.70 8.91 -12.79
CA ALA A 3 11.62 9.16 -11.37
C ALA A 3 10.55 10.24 -11.11
N GLY A 4 9.58 9.97 -10.22
CA GLY A 4 8.49 10.91 -9.92
C GLY A 4 7.10 10.49 -10.38
N HIS A 5 6.97 9.51 -11.28
CA HIS A 5 5.67 9.03 -11.78
C HIS A 5 5.17 7.75 -11.09
N VAL A 6 5.91 7.27 -10.09
CA VAL A 6 5.59 6.06 -9.33
C VAL A 6 5.48 6.43 -7.87
N ILE A 7 4.39 6.00 -7.25
CA ILE A 7 4.12 6.15 -5.82
C ILE A 7 3.80 4.75 -5.28
N GLY A 8 4.49 4.35 -4.21
CA GLY A 8 4.18 3.14 -3.49
C GLY A 8 3.01 3.38 -2.54
N LEU A 9 2.06 2.45 -2.49
CA LEU A 9 1.02 2.43 -1.46
C LEU A 9 1.31 1.25 -0.53
N THR A 10 1.32 1.52 0.78
CA THR A 10 1.49 0.49 1.80
C THR A 10 0.37 0.59 2.82
N LEU A 11 0.20 -0.48 3.60
CA LEU A 11 -0.83 -0.57 4.62
C LEU A 11 -0.42 -1.59 5.70
N GLY A 12 -0.97 -1.45 6.90
CA GLY A 12 -0.67 -2.32 8.03
C GLY A 12 -1.10 -3.76 7.83
N SER A 13 -0.30 -4.72 8.31
CA SER A 13 -0.53 -6.17 8.16
C SER A 13 -1.89 -6.62 8.71
N ARG A 14 -2.32 -6.03 9.83
CA ARG A 14 -3.64 -6.28 10.43
C ARG A 14 -4.77 -5.82 9.52
N THR A 15 -4.72 -4.57 9.06
CA THR A 15 -5.70 -3.98 8.14
C THR A 15 -5.78 -4.75 6.83
N LEU A 16 -4.63 -5.21 6.29
CA LEU A 16 -4.60 -6.06 5.10
C LEU A 16 -5.37 -7.36 5.29
N THR A 17 -5.17 -7.98 6.46
CA THR A 17 -5.80 -9.25 6.81
C THR A 17 -7.32 -9.07 6.91
N GLU A 18 -7.77 -8.03 7.60
CA GLU A 18 -9.19 -7.69 7.75
C GLU A 18 -9.85 -7.46 6.38
N ILE A 19 -9.22 -6.68 5.48
CA ILE A 19 -9.72 -6.43 4.12
C ILE A 19 -9.80 -7.73 3.31
N ARG A 20 -8.76 -8.59 3.38
CA ARG A 20 -8.74 -9.87 2.66
C ARG A 20 -9.82 -10.83 3.18
N GLN A 21 -10.02 -10.88 4.49
CA GLN A 21 -11.10 -11.67 5.10
C GLN A 21 -12.48 -11.20 4.65
N ALA A 22 -12.73 -9.88 4.69
CA ALA A 22 -13.99 -9.30 4.22
C ALA A 22 -14.25 -9.65 2.74
N ARG A 23 -13.21 -9.58 1.89
CA ARG A 23 -13.32 -9.99 0.48
C ARG A 23 -13.65 -11.48 0.31
N LEU A 24 -13.03 -12.36 1.09
CA LEU A 24 -13.33 -13.81 1.04
C LEU A 24 -14.76 -14.11 1.47
N GLN A 25 -15.23 -13.47 2.55
CA GLN A 25 -16.61 -13.58 3.01
C GLN A 25 -17.60 -13.13 1.94
N ASN A 26 -17.35 -12.00 1.29
CA ASN A 26 -18.17 -11.51 0.18
C ASN A 26 -18.20 -12.45 -1.04
N LEU A 27 -17.18 -13.30 -1.21
CA LEU A 27 -17.11 -14.31 -2.26
C LEU A 27 -17.73 -15.66 -1.86
N GLY A 28 -18.32 -15.76 -0.67
CA GLY A 28 -18.91 -17.00 -0.15
C GLY A 28 -17.87 -18.05 0.27
N LEU A 29 -16.60 -17.67 0.37
CA LEU A 29 -15.52 -18.54 0.81
C LEU A 29 -15.30 -18.34 2.31
N GLY A 30 -15.48 -19.39 3.10
CA GLY A 30 -15.25 -19.38 4.55
C GLY A 30 -13.80 -19.02 4.91
N PRO A 31 -13.54 -18.54 6.14
CA PRO A 31 -12.21 -18.11 6.56
C PRO A 31 -11.24 -19.29 6.55
N SER A 32 -10.53 -19.45 5.44
CA SER A 32 -9.57 -20.52 5.25
C SER A 32 -8.24 -20.10 5.87
N ALA A 33 -7.80 -20.81 6.92
CA ALA A 33 -6.43 -20.78 7.45
C ALA A 33 -5.87 -19.42 7.94
N SER A 34 -6.68 -18.64 8.66
CA SER A 34 -6.37 -17.23 8.99
C SER A 34 -5.13 -16.95 9.89
N TYR A 35 -4.52 -17.94 10.54
CA TYR A 35 -3.40 -17.69 11.48
C TYR A 35 -2.00 -17.96 10.89
N ALA A 36 -1.91 -18.81 9.85
CA ALA A 36 -0.66 -19.07 9.12
C ALA A 36 -0.31 -17.99 8.08
N ASN A 37 -1.16 -16.98 7.93
CA ASN A 37 -1.06 -15.99 6.87
C ASN A 37 -0.34 -14.70 7.32
N GLN A 38 -0.16 -14.48 8.63
CA GLN A 38 0.44 -13.22 9.11
C GLN A 38 1.94 -13.14 8.77
N ASP A 39 2.67 -14.25 8.87
CA ASP A 39 4.06 -14.32 8.39
C ASP A 39 4.15 -14.13 6.87
N HIS A 40 3.17 -14.65 6.12
CA HIS A 40 3.08 -14.43 4.67
C HIS A 40 2.83 -12.96 4.33
N ILE A 41 1.89 -12.31 5.02
CA ILE A 41 1.59 -10.89 4.88
C ILE A 41 2.84 -10.05 5.19
N ASN A 42 3.54 -10.36 6.28
CA ASN A 42 4.77 -9.64 6.64
C ASN A 42 5.85 -9.79 5.55
N ARG A 43 6.02 -11.00 4.99
CA ARG A 43 6.94 -11.21 3.84
C ARG A 43 6.53 -10.42 2.60
N GLU A 44 5.23 -10.31 2.31
CA GLU A 44 4.73 -9.50 1.19
C GLU A 44 5.02 -8.01 1.40
N LEU A 45 4.80 -7.50 2.62
CA LEU A 45 5.09 -6.11 2.98
C LEU A 45 6.59 -5.81 2.89
N GLU A 46 7.45 -6.70 3.40
CA GLU A 46 8.90 -6.55 3.34
C GLU A 46 9.41 -6.59 1.89
N TYR A 47 8.85 -7.48 1.07
CA TYR A 47 9.14 -7.53 -0.37
C TYR A 47 8.73 -6.22 -1.08
N ALA A 48 7.53 -5.70 -0.78
CA ALA A 48 7.06 -4.44 -1.33
C ALA A 48 7.96 -3.27 -0.91
N GLU A 49 8.38 -3.21 0.36
CA GLU A 49 9.31 -2.22 0.86
C GLU A 49 10.66 -2.27 0.12
N GLY A 50 11.17 -3.48 -0.14
CA GLY A 50 12.37 -3.68 -0.95
C GLY A 50 12.23 -3.11 -2.36
N ILE A 51 11.06 -3.26 -3.00
CA ILE A 51 10.77 -2.64 -4.30
C ILE A 51 10.74 -1.11 -4.19
N PHE A 52 10.05 -0.57 -3.20
CA PHE A 52 9.92 0.89 -3.03
C PHE A 52 11.30 1.55 -2.83
N ARG A 53 12.17 0.93 -2.02
CA ARG A 53 13.56 1.38 -1.82
C ARG A 53 14.37 1.34 -3.12
N ARG A 54 14.24 0.28 -3.92
CA ARG A 54 14.92 0.15 -5.23
C ARG A 54 14.45 1.20 -6.24
N LEU A 55 13.15 1.53 -6.23
CA LEU A 55 12.56 2.53 -7.13
C LEU A 55 12.78 3.97 -6.65
N ARG A 56 13.19 4.17 -5.39
CA ARG A 56 13.27 5.49 -4.72
C ARG A 56 11.97 6.29 -4.91
N CYS A 57 10.84 5.60 -4.88
CA CYS A 57 9.54 6.25 -4.97
C CYS A 57 9.07 6.74 -3.59
N PRO A 58 8.27 7.81 -3.52
CA PRO A 58 7.53 8.14 -2.32
C PRO A 58 6.59 6.97 -1.98
N VAL A 59 6.43 6.71 -0.68
CA VAL A 59 5.51 5.69 -0.18
C VAL A 59 4.46 6.39 0.67
N VAL A 60 3.19 6.12 0.38
CA VAL A 60 2.04 6.60 1.15
C VAL A 60 1.47 5.42 1.93
N ASP A 61 1.38 5.57 3.24
CA ASP A 61 0.63 4.65 4.08
C ASP A 61 -0.85 5.02 4.03
N VAL A 62 -1.67 4.08 3.54
CA VAL A 62 -3.12 4.25 3.36
C VAL A 62 -3.92 3.57 4.48
N THR A 63 -3.26 3.12 5.54
CA THR A 63 -3.90 2.47 6.69
C THR A 63 -4.95 3.40 7.30
N HIS A 64 -6.21 2.97 7.26
CA HIS A 64 -7.37 3.71 7.75
C HIS A 64 -7.64 5.07 7.08
N LYS A 65 -7.04 5.36 5.92
CA LYS A 65 -7.33 6.58 5.15
C LYS A 65 -8.49 6.36 4.19
N ALA A 66 -9.29 7.40 3.99
CA ALA A 66 -10.25 7.43 2.90
C ALA A 66 -9.54 7.52 1.53
N ILE A 67 -10.28 7.19 0.46
CA ILE A 67 -9.76 7.25 -0.91
C ILE A 67 -9.41 8.70 -1.28
N GLU A 68 -10.26 9.65 -0.86
CA GLU A 68 -10.14 11.08 -1.10
C GLU A 68 -8.89 11.65 -0.41
N GLU A 69 -8.64 11.26 0.84
CA GLU A 69 -7.46 11.68 1.59
C GLU A 69 -6.18 11.14 0.95
N THR A 70 -6.18 9.87 0.57
CA THR A 70 -5.05 9.24 -0.14
C THR A 70 -4.78 9.93 -1.47
N ALA A 71 -5.83 10.27 -2.23
CA ALA A 71 -5.71 10.98 -3.50
C ALA A 71 -5.14 12.39 -3.32
N ALA A 72 -5.60 13.13 -2.30
CA ALA A 72 -5.08 14.45 -1.98
C ALA A 72 -3.58 14.42 -1.65
N GLU A 73 -3.14 13.46 -0.83
CA GLU A 73 -1.73 13.28 -0.47
C GLU A 73 -0.87 12.91 -1.69
N ILE A 74 -1.35 12.01 -2.56
CA ILE A 74 -0.69 11.66 -3.82
C ILE A 74 -0.50 12.88 -4.71
N LEU A 75 -1.54 13.71 -4.85
CA LEU A 75 -1.50 14.94 -5.64
C LEU A 75 -0.47 15.93 -5.07
N GLU A 76 -0.45 16.13 -3.75
CA GLU A 76 0.52 17.00 -3.08
C GLU A 76 1.97 16.52 -3.30
N ILE A 77 2.21 15.21 -3.17
CA ILE A 77 3.53 14.62 -3.43
C ILE A 77 3.97 14.84 -4.88
N THR A 78 3.04 14.71 -5.83
CA THR A 78 3.33 14.88 -7.25
C THR A 78 3.63 16.35 -7.59
N GLN A 79 2.83 17.28 -7.07
CA GLN A 79 3.00 18.72 -7.30
C GLN A 79 4.28 19.29 -6.66
N ARG A 80 4.65 18.84 -5.45
CA ARG A 80 5.94 19.23 -4.84
C ARG A 80 7.14 18.83 -5.68
N LYS A 81 7.06 17.70 -6.39
CA LYS A 81 8.14 17.25 -7.27
C LYS A 81 8.26 18.11 -8.53
N GLU A 82 7.15 18.62 -9.05
CA GLU A 82 7.16 19.60 -10.16
C GLU A 82 7.65 20.98 -9.75
N THR A 83 7.65 21.33 -8.45
CA THR A 83 8.18 22.63 -7.98
C THR A 83 9.71 22.60 -7.79
N TYR A 84 10.34 21.41 -7.78
CA TYR A 84 11.79 21.26 -7.80
C TYR A 84 12.31 21.23 -9.24
N VAL A 85 12.10 22.32 -9.97
CA VAL A 85 12.82 22.61 -11.21
C VAL A 85 13.69 23.83 -10.95
N VAL A 86 14.99 23.59 -10.97
CA VAL A 86 16.05 24.62 -10.98
C VAL A 86 16.06 25.32 -12.33
#